data_AF-A0A150J780-F1
#
_entry.id   AF-A0A150J780-F1
#
_cell.length_a   1.000
_cell.length_b   1.000
_cell.length_c   1.000
_cell.angle_alpha   90.00
_cell.angle_beta   90.00
_cell.angle_gamma   90.00
#
_symmetry.space_group_name_H-M   'P 1'
#
loop_
_entity.id
_entity.type
_entity.pdbx_description
1 polymer ?
#
loop_
_entity_poly.entity_id
_entity_poly.type
_entity_poly.pdbx_seq_one_letter_code
_entity_poly.pdbx_strand_id
1 'polypeptide(L)'
;MGADFLLMWCPYPEITEKRLEELKQRIKTLNDLDINDRFEDLVDDETGETDLDAYKDLLKDIIQHFPDYEDYRECTTMIPHNSYRIILSGGMSWGDSPTNCYEDLEKICSVEKLWYLLEKYAVEDMQTHRKERDL
;
A
#
# COMPACT_ATOMS: atom_id res chain seq x y z
N MET A 1 7.55 0.84 -29.67
CA MET A 1 6.78 0.19 -28.58
C MET A 1 5.85 1.25 -28.02
N GLY A 2 4.60 0.91 -27.70
CA GLY A 2 3.66 1.85 -27.07
C GLY A 2 3.97 1.96 -25.58
N ALA A 3 3.60 3.08 -24.97
CA ALA A 3 3.64 3.24 -23.52
C ALA A 3 2.22 3.23 -22.98
N ASP A 4 2.02 2.49 -21.90
CA ASP A 4 0.75 2.44 -21.20
C ASP A 4 0.79 3.36 -19.99
N PHE A 5 -0.32 4.03 -19.71
CA PHE A 5 -0.46 4.78 -18.47
C PHE A 5 -0.88 3.82 -17.36
N LEU A 6 -0.06 3.70 -16.31
CA LEU A 6 -0.35 2.91 -15.13
C LEU A 6 -0.67 3.83 -13.95
N LEU A 7 -1.61 3.40 -13.12
CA LEU A 7 -2.02 4.11 -11.92
C LEU A 7 -2.32 3.08 -10.82
N MET A 8 -1.71 3.29 -9.66
CA MET A 8 -1.96 2.53 -8.43
C MET A 8 -2.53 3.46 -7.38
N TRP A 9 -3.39 2.93 -6.52
CA TRP A 9 -3.92 3.66 -5.38
C TRP A 9 -4.09 2.75 -4.18
N CYS A 10 -4.03 3.33 -2.99
CA CYS A 10 -4.17 2.63 -1.72
C CYS A 10 -4.93 3.52 -0.72
N PRO A 11 -5.74 2.96 0.20
CA PRO A 11 -6.24 3.71 1.35
C PRO A 11 -5.09 4.37 2.12
N TYR A 12 -5.28 5.64 2.52
CA TYR A 12 -4.26 6.45 3.16
C TYR A 12 -4.77 7.09 4.45
N PRO A 13 -4.90 6.28 5.52
CA PRO A 13 -5.30 6.76 6.84
C PRO A 13 -4.18 7.53 7.56
N GLU A 14 -4.54 8.21 8.64
CA GLU A 14 -3.57 8.68 9.62
C GLU A 14 -2.94 7.49 10.36
N ILE A 15 -1.62 7.35 10.26
CA ILE A 15 -0.88 6.25 10.89
C ILE A 15 -0.37 6.69 12.25
N THR A 16 -1.13 6.36 13.30
CA THR A 16 -0.66 6.49 14.69
C THR A 16 0.30 5.35 15.05
N GLU A 17 1.09 5.52 16.11
CA GLU A 17 1.98 4.47 16.63
C GLU A 17 1.25 3.14 16.88
N LYS A 18 0.03 3.20 17.43
CA LYS A 18 -0.80 2.02 17.65
C LYS A 18 -1.18 1.33 16.34
N ARG A 19 -1.64 2.09 15.33
CA ARG A 19 -2.01 1.55 14.01
C ARG A 19 -0.80 0.96 13.28
N LEU A 20 0.36 1.61 13.41
CA LEU A 20 1.62 1.12 12.86
C LEU A 20 2.01 -0.24 13.46
N GLU A 21 1.92 -0.39 14.78
CA GLU A 21 2.19 -1.67 15.45
C GLU A 21 1.18 -2.76 15.05
N GLU A 22 -0.10 -2.42 14.90
CA GLU A 22 -1.12 -3.36 14.41
C GLU A 22 -0.83 -3.83 12.97
N LEU A 23 -0.40 -2.93 12.08
CA LEU A 23 0.03 -3.26 10.71
C LEU A 23 1.27 -4.16 10.71
N LYS A 24 2.30 -3.84 11.50
CA LYS A 24 3.51 -4.67 11.62
C LYS A 24 3.20 -6.06 12.18
N GLN A 25 2.29 -6.16 13.15
CA GLN A 25 1.82 -7.45 13.67
C GLN A 25 1.09 -8.23 12.59
N ARG A 26 0.25 -7.58 11.77
CA ARG A 26 -0.41 -8.23 10.64
C ARG A 26 0.60 -8.80 9.65
N ILE A 27 1.63 -8.03 9.29
CA ILE A 27 2.70 -8.49 8.39
C ILE A 27 3.40 -9.74 8.94
N LYS A 28 3.72 -9.78 10.25
CA LYS A 28 4.37 -10.94 10.87
C LYS A 28 3.54 -12.23 10.75
N THR A 29 2.21 -12.12 10.68
CA THR A 29 1.30 -13.26 10.59
C THR A 29 0.99 -13.72 9.16
N LEU A 30 1.58 -13.07 8.14
CA LEU A 30 1.34 -13.45 6.74
C LEU A 30 1.89 -14.85 6.43
N ASN A 31 1.18 -15.55 5.56
CA ASN A 31 1.60 -16.78 4.90
C ASN A 31 1.43 -16.63 3.37
N ASP A 32 1.92 -17.59 2.60
CA ASP A 32 1.93 -17.49 1.12
C ASP A 32 0.54 -17.32 0.51
N LEU A 33 -0.52 -17.86 1.12
CA LEU A 33 -1.91 -17.71 0.65
C LEU A 33 -2.47 -16.30 0.88
N ASP A 34 -1.77 -15.45 1.65
CA ASP A 34 -2.19 -14.08 1.92
C ASP A 34 -1.67 -13.08 0.88
N ILE A 35 -0.78 -13.51 -0.02
CA ILE A 35 -0.17 -12.69 -1.07
C ILE A 35 -0.81 -13.08 -2.40
N ASN A 36 -1.33 -12.11 -3.13
CA ASN A 36 -1.90 -12.36 -4.45
C ASN A 36 -0.82 -12.85 -5.43
N ASP A 37 -1.18 -13.75 -6.35
CA ASP A 37 -0.35 -14.40 -7.40
C ASP A 37 0.42 -13.44 -8.35
N ARG A 38 0.36 -12.12 -8.12
CA ARG A 38 1.01 -11.09 -8.95
C ARG A 38 2.49 -10.86 -8.64
N PHE A 39 3.06 -11.56 -7.67
CA PHE A 39 4.47 -11.40 -7.28
C PHE A 39 5.31 -12.61 -7.70
N GLU A 40 5.56 -12.72 -9.01
CA GLU A 40 6.54 -13.67 -9.55
C GLU A 40 7.95 -13.32 -9.07
N ASP A 41 8.25 -12.04 -8.81
CA ASP A 41 9.55 -11.56 -8.34
C ASP A 41 9.96 -12.04 -6.93
N LEU A 42 9.03 -12.62 -6.16
CA LEU A 42 9.36 -13.22 -4.85
C LEU A 42 9.76 -14.68 -4.95
N VAL A 43 9.55 -15.30 -6.11
CA VAL A 43 9.94 -16.68 -6.38
C VAL A 43 11.40 -16.65 -6.81
N ASP A 44 12.26 -17.26 -6.02
CA ASP A 44 13.66 -17.42 -6.41
C ASP A 44 13.74 -18.31 -7.67
N ASP A 45 14.33 -17.78 -8.74
CA ASP A 45 14.38 -18.44 -10.06
C ASP A 45 15.12 -19.80 -10.05
N GLU A 46 16.01 -20.02 -9.07
CA GLU A 46 16.82 -21.23 -8.98
C GLU A 46 16.12 -22.32 -8.16
N THR A 47 15.39 -21.94 -7.11
CA THR A 47 14.76 -22.85 -6.14
C THR A 47 13.26 -22.98 -6.33
N GLY A 48 12.61 -22.00 -6.96
CA GLY A 48 11.16 -21.89 -7.05
C GLY A 48 10.48 -21.61 -5.71
N GLU A 49 11.25 -21.28 -4.67
CA GLU A 49 10.73 -20.99 -3.33
C GLU A 49 10.47 -19.48 -3.17
N THR A 50 9.35 -19.15 -2.54
CA THR A 50 9.02 -17.76 -2.19
C THR A 50 9.74 -17.37 -0.91
N ASP A 51 10.60 -16.34 -0.95
CA ASP A 51 11.20 -15.79 0.28
C ASP A 51 10.21 -14.88 1.00
N LEU A 52 9.24 -15.52 1.67
CA LEU A 52 8.19 -14.85 2.42
C LEU A 52 8.75 -13.97 3.55
N ASP A 53 9.86 -14.35 4.17
CA ASP A 53 10.43 -13.59 5.29
C ASP A 53 11.11 -12.31 4.80
N ALA A 54 11.84 -12.36 3.67
CA ALA A 54 12.34 -11.16 3.00
C ALA A 54 11.19 -10.24 2.59
N TYR A 55 10.10 -10.79 2.05
CA TYR A 55 8.94 -9.99 1.68
C TYR A 55 8.27 -9.31 2.87
N LYS A 56 8.15 -10.02 4.00
CA LYS A 56 7.63 -9.44 5.25
C LYS A 56 8.51 -8.30 5.74
N ASP A 57 9.82 -8.41 5.62
CA ASP A 57 10.73 -7.34 6.04
C ASP A 57 10.63 -6.13 5.12
N LEU A 58 10.51 -6.34 3.81
CA LEU A 58 10.22 -5.29 2.85
C LEU A 58 8.89 -4.56 3.15
N LEU A 59 7.81 -5.30 3.40
CA LEU A 59 6.52 -4.71 3.76
C LEU A 59 6.58 -3.90 5.06
N LYS A 60 7.38 -4.33 6.04
CA LYS A 60 7.56 -3.57 7.29
C LYS A 60 8.26 -2.23 7.02
N ASP A 61 9.26 -2.23 6.14
CA ASP A 61 9.98 -1.03 5.75
C ASP A 61 9.06 -0.04 5.02
N ILE A 62 8.30 -0.54 4.03
CA ILE A 62 7.29 0.25 3.31
C ILE A 62 6.28 0.86 4.28
N ILE A 63 5.70 0.06 5.18
CA ILE A 63 4.70 0.55 6.14
C ILE A 63 5.30 1.54 7.15
N GLN A 64 6.60 1.42 7.47
CA GLN A 64 7.30 2.36 8.34
C GLN A 64 7.43 3.75 7.71
N HIS A 65 7.58 3.81 6.39
CA HIS A 65 7.74 5.05 5.61
C HIS A 65 6.46 5.54 4.93
N PHE A 66 5.40 4.74 4.95
CA PHE A 66 4.10 5.07 4.36
C PHE A 66 3.55 6.46 4.76
N PRO A 67 3.68 6.93 6.01
CA PRO A 67 3.23 8.28 6.38
C PRO A 67 3.96 9.41 5.65
N ASP A 68 5.20 9.16 5.21
CA ASP A 68 6.04 10.17 4.55
C ASP A 68 5.72 10.30 3.05
N TYR A 69 4.91 9.39 2.48
CA TYR A 69 4.66 9.35 1.03
C TYR A 69 3.88 10.56 0.51
N GLU A 70 3.15 11.28 1.37
CA GLU A 70 2.49 12.53 0.95
C GLU A 70 3.48 13.64 0.57
N ASP A 71 4.71 13.59 1.09
CA ASP A 71 5.78 14.52 0.76
C ASP A 71 6.55 14.12 -0.51
N TYR A 72 6.30 12.91 -1.04
CA TYR A 72 7.02 12.39 -2.20
C TYR A 72 6.40 12.95 -3.47
N ARG A 73 7.25 13.49 -4.35
CA ARG A 73 6.83 14.09 -5.63
C ARG A 73 6.07 13.11 -6.53
N GLU A 74 6.33 11.82 -6.37
CA GLU A 74 5.78 10.73 -7.18
C GLU A 74 4.41 10.25 -6.69
N CYS A 75 3.95 10.73 -5.53
CA CYS A 75 2.67 10.37 -4.97
C CYS A 75 1.77 11.61 -4.88
N THR A 76 0.46 11.39 -4.84
CA THR A 76 -0.51 12.44 -4.52
C THR A 76 -1.63 11.85 -3.68
N THR A 77 -2.24 12.67 -2.82
CA THR A 77 -3.37 12.23 -2.01
C THR A 77 -4.64 12.94 -2.43
N MET A 78 -5.77 12.24 -2.38
CA MET A 78 -7.07 12.82 -2.65
C MET A 78 -8.17 12.13 -1.85
N ILE A 79 -9.33 12.77 -1.77
CA ILE A 79 -10.55 12.18 -1.22
C ILE A 79 -11.57 12.10 -2.35
N PRO A 80 -11.81 10.90 -2.92
CA PRO A 80 -12.88 10.70 -3.89
C PRO A 80 -14.25 11.07 -3.29
N HIS A 81 -15.22 11.44 -4.12
CA HIS A 81 -16.52 11.90 -3.65
C HIS A 81 -17.19 10.89 -2.71
N ASN A 82 -17.56 11.35 -1.50
CA ASN A 82 -18.12 10.56 -0.41
C ASN A 82 -17.28 9.38 0.09
N SER A 83 -15.99 9.32 -0.24
CA SER A 83 -15.07 8.25 0.16
C SER A 83 -14.16 8.67 1.32
N TYR A 84 -13.11 7.89 1.55
CA TYR A 84 -11.99 8.12 2.45
C TYR A 84 -10.75 8.63 1.69
N ARG A 85 -9.72 9.07 2.43
CA ARG A 85 -8.44 9.54 1.86
C ARG A 85 -7.69 8.37 1.22
N ILE A 86 -7.23 8.58 -0.01
CA ILE A 86 -6.36 7.64 -0.74
C ILE A 86 -5.05 8.32 -1.11
N ILE A 87 -4.02 7.50 -1.31
CA ILE A 87 -2.77 7.89 -1.95
C ILE A 87 -2.70 7.22 -3.32
N LEU A 88 -2.14 7.93 -4.29
CA LEU A 88 -2.02 7.50 -5.68
C LEU A 88 -0.59 7.70 -6.15
N SER A 89 -0.10 6.78 -6.99
CA SER A 89 1.09 6.96 -7.79
C SER A 89 0.88 6.36 -9.17
N GLY A 90 1.51 6.92 -10.20
CA GLY A 90 1.32 6.47 -11.57
C GLY A 90 2.18 7.23 -12.56
N GLY A 91 2.17 6.77 -13.80
CA GLY A 91 2.98 7.32 -14.87
C GLY A 91 2.94 6.47 -16.14
N MET A 92 3.81 6.81 -17.09
CA MET A 92 3.96 6.05 -18.33
C MET A 92 4.91 4.87 -18.09
N SER A 93 4.46 3.65 -18.38
CA SER A 93 5.28 2.44 -18.36
C SER A 93 5.73 2.07 -19.77
N TRP A 94 6.99 1.67 -19.87
CA TRP A 94 7.61 1.13 -21.09
C TRP A 94 8.05 -0.32 -20.91
N GLY A 95 7.39 -1.05 -20.00
CA GLY A 95 7.78 -2.39 -19.56
C GLY A 95 8.19 -2.45 -18.09
N ASP A 96 8.55 -1.31 -17.48
CA ASP A 96 8.94 -1.20 -16.07
C ASP A 96 7.89 -0.41 -15.28
N SER A 97 7.95 -0.49 -13.95
CA SER A 97 7.13 0.32 -13.05
C SER A 97 7.40 1.82 -13.24
N PRO A 98 6.34 2.67 -13.19
CA PRO A 98 6.48 4.08 -13.51
C PRO A 98 7.21 4.90 -12.44
N THR A 99 7.17 4.47 -11.18
CA THR A 99 7.76 5.17 -10.00
C THR A 99 8.03 4.16 -8.88
N ASN A 100 8.90 4.53 -7.93
CA ASN A 100 9.13 3.69 -6.74
C ASN A 100 7.87 3.63 -5.86
N CYS A 101 7.18 4.76 -5.72
CA CYS A 101 5.91 4.82 -4.97
C CYS A 101 4.86 3.87 -5.59
N TYR A 102 4.80 3.74 -6.92
CA TYR A 102 3.89 2.78 -7.57
C TYR A 102 4.19 1.35 -7.12
N GLU A 103 5.47 0.95 -7.12
CA GLU A 103 5.88 -0.39 -6.72
C GLU A 103 5.59 -0.68 -5.26
N ASP A 104 5.79 0.29 -4.38
CA ASP A 104 5.50 0.12 -2.95
C ASP A 104 3.99 0.00 -2.69
N LEU A 105 3.20 0.83 -3.36
CA LEU A 105 1.74 0.72 -3.31
C LEU A 105 1.28 -0.64 -3.85
N GLU A 106 1.85 -1.12 -4.95
CA GLU A 106 1.55 -2.44 -5.50
C GLU A 106 1.84 -3.57 -4.51
N LYS A 107 2.96 -3.52 -3.80
CA LYS A 107 3.31 -4.47 -2.72
C LYS A 107 2.33 -4.44 -1.56
N ILE A 108 1.88 -3.26 -1.13
CA ILE A 108 0.85 -3.16 -0.09
C ILE A 108 -0.47 -3.77 -0.60
N CYS A 109 -0.87 -3.43 -1.83
CA CYS A 109 -2.14 -3.84 -2.42
C CYS A 109 -2.20 -5.33 -2.76
N SER A 110 -1.05 -6.00 -2.92
CA SER A 110 -0.99 -7.45 -3.13
C SER A 110 -1.38 -8.24 -1.87
N VAL A 111 -1.37 -7.61 -0.69
CA VAL A 111 -1.78 -8.21 0.58
C VAL A 111 -3.14 -7.68 1.01
N GLU A 112 -4.20 -8.42 0.66
CA GLU A 112 -5.60 -8.02 0.90
C GLU A 112 -5.88 -7.68 2.38
N LYS A 113 -5.24 -8.41 3.30
CA LYS A 113 -5.35 -8.17 4.75
C LYS A 113 -4.80 -6.81 5.18
N LEU A 114 -3.75 -6.31 4.53
CA LEU A 114 -3.22 -4.98 4.81
C LEU A 114 -4.12 -3.91 4.20
N TRP A 115 -4.58 -4.12 2.97
CA TRP A 115 -5.55 -3.25 2.32
C TRP A 115 -6.77 -3.00 3.20
N TYR A 116 -7.44 -4.06 3.67
CA TYR A 116 -8.64 -3.91 4.51
C TYR A 116 -8.38 -3.20 5.83
N LEU A 117 -7.18 -3.37 6.41
CA LEU A 117 -6.83 -2.70 7.65
C LEU A 117 -6.61 -1.19 7.42
N LEU A 118 -5.91 -0.82 6.34
CA LEU A 118 -5.73 0.57 5.94
C LEU A 118 -7.07 1.23 5.57
N GLU A 119 -7.92 0.54 4.82
CA GLU A 119 -9.27 1.02 4.47
C GLU A 119 -10.11 1.28 5.71
N LYS A 120 -10.13 0.32 6.65
CA LYS A 120 -10.86 0.47 7.91
C LYS A 120 -10.45 1.75 8.63
N TYR A 121 -9.15 2.00 8.79
CA TYR A 121 -8.67 3.21 9.45
C TYR A 121 -9.02 4.46 8.65
N ALA A 122 -8.94 4.43 7.31
CA ALA A 122 -9.21 5.60 6.48
C ALA A 122 -10.69 6.00 6.55
N VAL A 123 -11.58 5.01 6.66
CA VAL A 123 -13.01 5.21 6.90
C VAL A 123 -13.25 5.81 8.30
N GLU A 124 -12.59 5.29 9.34
CA GLU A 124 -12.68 5.82 10.71
C GLU A 124 -12.28 7.30 10.78
N ASP A 125 -11.18 7.66 10.10
CA ASP A 125 -10.66 9.03 10.07
C ASP A 125 -11.65 9.98 9.36
N MET A 126 -12.18 9.57 8.21
CA MET A 126 -13.18 10.34 7.48
C MET A 126 -14.46 10.56 8.29
N GLN A 127 -14.93 9.55 9.03
CA GLN A 127 -16.10 9.67 9.89
C GLN A 127 -15.86 10.64 11.05
N THR A 128 -14.65 10.62 11.62
CA THR A 128 -14.24 11.52 12.71
C THR A 128 -14.21 12.97 12.22
N HIS A 129 -13.56 13.23 11.08
CA HIS A 129 -13.50 14.58 10.51
C HIS A 129 -14.85 15.15 10.05
N ARG A 130 -15.80 14.29 9.63
CA ARG A 130 -17.17 14.76 9.32
C ARG A 130 -17.90 15.25 10.57
N LYS A 131 -17.81 14.51 11.68
CA LYS A 131 -18.45 14.89 12.96
C LYS A 131 -17.92 16.22 13.49
N GLU A 132 -16.63 16.49 13.32
CA GLU A 132 -16.01 17.76 13.74
C GLU A 132 -16.48 18.96 12.90
N ARG A 133 -16.91 18.74 11.66
CA ARG A 133 -17.41 19.81 10.77
C ARG A 133 -18.89 20.13 10.96
N ASP A 134 -19.65 19.21 11.54
CA ASP A 134 -21.08 19.35 11.79
C ASP A 134 -21.41 19.90 13.20
N LEU A 135 -20.36 20.18 14.02
CA LEU A 135 -20.43 20.82 15.35
C LEU A 135 -20.05 22.30 15.27
#